data_AF-A0A1C6JDA0-F1
#
_entry.id   AF-A0A1C6JDA0-F1
#
_cell.length_a   1.000
_cell.length_b   1.000
_cell.length_c   1.000
_cell.angle_alpha   90.00
_cell.angle_beta   90.00
_cell.angle_gamma   90.00
#
_symmetry.space_group_name_H-M   'P 1'
#
loop_
_entity.id
_entity.type
_entity.pdbx_description
1 polymer ?
#
loop_
_entity_poly.entity_id
_entity_poly.type
_entity_poly.pdbx_seq_one_letter_code
_entity_poly.pdbx_strand_id
1 'polypeptide(L)'
;MKKNMNKTTKNNFITYGMVIAIFVVVQILSSTGNLSRLLTGLLVPICVYIIASLSLNLVVGYSGELSLGHAGFMCVGAYSSALFSHVTSDVLPSVPRLILALLVGAAVAAVFGVLIGIPVLRLRGDYLAIVTLAFGEIIKNLINILYVGVDDKGLHVATSAANLKLDPGGKQIIKGALGVSGTATLYKDIKDYFFLIGVILVLVVLFIIQNLVNSGSGRAITSTRDNRIAAESIGINVTKNKLLAFTISAAIAGVAGVLYAHNLSMLKVSIFDYNMSITILVYVILGGMGNLRGSILATIVLYALPELLRGFSTYRMLIYAIVMITMMLFNWAPAARDFRSRIIEKIKGHVKEKEAA
;
A
#
# COMPACT_ATOMS: atom_id res chain seq x y z
N MET A 1 -1.46 -11.63 35.30
CA MET A 1 -0.64 -10.55 34.71
C MET A 1 -1.45 -9.62 33.77
N LYS A 2 -2.69 -9.24 34.15
CA LYS A 2 -3.57 -8.30 33.40
C LYS A 2 -3.73 -7.03 34.25
N LYS A 3 -2.80 -6.07 34.17
CA LYS A 3 -2.99 -4.77 34.84
C LYS A 3 -2.40 -3.65 33.97
N ASN A 4 -3.26 -2.71 33.62
CA ASN A 4 -2.99 -1.40 32.99
C ASN A 4 -2.33 -1.40 31.58
N MET A 5 -2.98 -2.00 30.58
CA MET A 5 -2.69 -1.63 29.20
C MET A 5 -3.34 -0.27 28.88
N ASN A 6 -2.54 0.67 28.38
CA ASN A 6 -3.01 1.96 27.90
C ASN A 6 -4.06 1.76 26.77
N LYS A 7 -5.07 2.63 26.66
CA LYS A 7 -6.19 2.47 25.69
C LYS A 7 -5.67 2.29 24.26
N THR A 8 -4.60 3.02 23.92
CA THR A 8 -3.90 2.94 22.64
C THR A 8 -3.24 1.58 22.41
N THR A 9 -2.56 1.04 23.41
CA THR A 9 -1.93 -0.28 23.35
C THR A 9 -2.99 -1.38 23.20
N LYS A 10 -4.09 -1.31 23.95
CA LYS A 10 -5.22 -2.25 23.81
C LYS A 10 -5.82 -2.20 22.40
N ASN A 11 -5.95 -1.01 21.83
CA ASN A 11 -6.42 -0.83 20.46
C ASN A 11 -5.42 -1.45 19.46
N ASN A 12 -4.13 -1.19 19.60
CA ASN A 12 -3.11 -1.77 18.73
C ASN A 12 -3.17 -3.31 18.73
N PHE A 13 -3.25 -3.94 19.90
CA PHE A 13 -3.40 -5.39 20.04
C PHE A 13 -4.64 -5.96 19.36
N ILE A 14 -5.79 -5.28 19.44
CA ILE A 14 -7.00 -5.71 18.73
C ILE A 14 -6.80 -5.65 17.21
N THR A 15 -6.07 -4.67 16.69
CA THR A 15 -5.76 -4.57 15.25
C THR A 15 -4.89 -5.75 14.81
N TYR A 16 -3.84 -6.08 15.56
CA TYR A 16 -3.01 -7.25 15.27
C TYR A 16 -3.81 -8.55 15.35
N GLY A 17 -4.61 -8.71 16.41
CA GLY A 17 -5.48 -9.88 16.59
C GLY A 17 -6.47 -10.06 15.43
N MET A 18 -7.04 -8.97 14.92
CA MET A 18 -7.92 -9.01 13.75
C MET A 18 -7.20 -9.48 12.49
N VAL A 19 -6.01 -8.93 12.19
CA VAL A 19 -5.23 -9.34 11.00
C VAL A 19 -4.81 -10.80 11.10
N ILE A 20 -4.36 -11.23 12.28
CA ILE A 20 -3.97 -12.62 12.54
C ILE A 20 -5.19 -13.55 12.44
N ALA A 21 -6.35 -13.16 12.97
CA ALA A 21 -7.56 -13.96 12.86
C ALA A 21 -8.01 -14.13 11.41
N ILE A 22 -8.00 -13.05 10.61
CA ILE A 22 -8.30 -13.11 9.18
C ILE A 22 -7.31 -14.03 8.47
N PHE A 23 -6.01 -13.91 8.78
CA PHE A 23 -4.99 -14.77 8.21
C PHE A 23 -5.22 -16.25 8.55
N VAL A 24 -5.48 -16.59 9.82
CA VAL A 24 -5.73 -17.97 10.25
C VAL A 24 -6.97 -18.54 9.56
N VAL A 25 -8.06 -17.77 9.48
CA VAL A 25 -9.28 -18.19 8.78
C VAL A 25 -9.00 -18.47 7.31
N VAL A 26 -8.31 -17.57 6.62
CA VAL A 26 -7.97 -17.72 5.19
C VAL A 26 -7.01 -18.89 4.98
N GLN A 27 -6.03 -19.08 5.87
CA GLN A 27 -5.07 -20.19 5.78
C GLN A 27 -5.76 -21.53 5.98
N ILE A 28 -6.67 -21.65 6.96
CA ILE A 28 -7.48 -22.85 7.16
C ILE A 28 -8.30 -23.11 5.90
N LEU A 29 -9.00 -22.10 5.38
CA LEU A 29 -9.85 -22.24 4.20
C LEU A 29 -9.05 -22.63 2.94
N SER A 30 -7.80 -22.17 2.84
CA SER A 30 -6.85 -22.56 1.79
C SER A 30 -6.36 -24.00 1.98
N SER A 31 -6.07 -24.44 3.22
CA SER A 31 -5.60 -25.80 3.51
C SER A 31 -6.70 -26.85 3.35
N THR A 32 -7.96 -26.50 3.61
CA THR A 32 -9.13 -27.38 3.45
C THR A 32 -9.56 -27.52 1.98
N GLY A 33 -8.88 -26.84 1.04
CA GLY A 33 -9.16 -26.93 -0.40
C GLY A 33 -10.48 -26.29 -0.85
N ASN A 34 -11.18 -25.60 0.05
CA ASN A 34 -12.45 -24.92 -0.26
C ASN A 34 -12.25 -23.59 -1.03
N LEU A 35 -11.02 -23.09 -1.13
CA LEU A 35 -10.72 -21.93 -1.98
C LEU A 35 -10.55 -22.33 -3.44
N SER A 36 -11.34 -21.72 -4.31
CA SER A 36 -11.10 -21.77 -5.75
C SER A 36 -9.69 -21.25 -6.09
N ARG A 37 -9.06 -21.80 -7.13
CA ARG A 37 -7.74 -21.38 -7.65
C ARG A 37 -7.68 -19.87 -7.92
N LEU A 38 -8.82 -19.28 -8.29
CA LEU A 38 -8.97 -17.84 -8.53
C LEU A 38 -8.87 -17.02 -7.25
N LEU A 39 -9.59 -17.42 -6.19
CA LEU A 39 -9.54 -16.76 -4.89
C LEU A 39 -8.14 -16.83 -4.27
N THR A 40 -7.46 -17.97 -4.46
CA THR A 40 -6.07 -18.15 -4.01
C THR A 40 -5.13 -17.15 -4.69
N GLY A 41 -5.35 -16.86 -5.98
CA GLY A 41 -4.59 -15.86 -6.72
C GLY A 41 -4.79 -14.41 -6.26
N LEU A 42 -5.88 -14.11 -5.56
CA LEU A 42 -6.16 -12.78 -5.03
C LEU A 42 -5.54 -12.50 -3.66
N LEU A 43 -5.12 -13.53 -2.93
CA LEU A 43 -4.64 -13.40 -1.55
C LEU A 43 -3.40 -12.49 -1.44
N VAL A 44 -2.42 -12.67 -2.34
CA VAL A 44 -1.20 -11.84 -2.35
C VAL A 44 -1.50 -10.40 -2.79
N PRO A 45 -2.25 -10.14 -3.90
CA PRO A 45 -2.69 -8.80 -4.24
C PRO A 45 -3.48 -8.08 -3.14
N ILE A 46 -4.34 -8.78 -2.39
CA ILE A 46 -5.05 -8.19 -1.24
C ILE A 46 -4.04 -7.65 -0.22
N CYS A 47 -2.99 -8.41 0.11
CA CYS A 47 -1.94 -7.95 1.02
C CYS A 47 -1.21 -6.72 0.45
N VAL A 48 -0.90 -6.71 -0.84
CA VAL A 48 -0.28 -5.55 -1.52
C VAL A 48 -1.15 -4.29 -1.37
N TYR A 49 -2.44 -4.39 -1.70
CA TYR A 49 -3.35 -3.25 -1.60
C TYR A 49 -3.59 -2.82 -0.15
N ILE A 50 -3.52 -3.74 0.83
CA ILE A 50 -3.57 -3.39 2.26
C ILE A 50 -2.33 -2.58 2.65
N ILE A 51 -1.13 -3.01 2.25
CA ILE A 51 0.10 -2.26 2.54
C ILE A 51 0.05 -0.88 1.87
N ALA A 52 -0.42 -0.82 0.63
CA ALA A 52 -0.59 0.43 -0.11
C ALA A 52 -1.62 1.36 0.56
N SER A 53 -2.78 0.85 0.97
CA SER A 53 -3.80 1.65 1.65
C SER A 53 -3.35 2.11 3.03
N LEU A 54 -2.65 1.27 3.80
CA LEU A 54 -2.03 1.65 5.07
C LEU A 54 -0.99 2.76 4.89
N SER A 55 -0.14 2.66 3.86
CA SER A 55 0.82 3.72 3.53
C SER A 55 0.11 5.03 3.22
N LEU A 56 -0.87 5.02 2.31
CA LEU A 56 -1.59 6.24 1.93
C LEU A 56 -2.38 6.83 3.11
N ASN A 57 -2.89 6.00 4.02
CA ASN A 57 -3.56 6.46 5.23
C ASN A 57 -2.60 7.21 6.17
N LEU A 58 -1.28 6.96 6.11
CA LEU A 58 -0.30 7.78 6.84
C LEU A 58 -0.30 9.24 6.37
N VAL A 59 -0.38 9.46 5.05
CA VAL A 59 -0.35 10.80 4.45
C VAL A 59 -1.72 11.45 4.53
N VAL A 60 -2.75 10.81 3.98
CA VAL A 60 -4.10 11.37 3.90
C VAL A 60 -4.75 11.42 5.30
N GLY A 61 -4.61 10.34 6.06
CA GLY A 61 -5.23 10.21 7.38
C GLY A 61 -4.55 11.06 8.45
N TYR A 62 -3.24 10.91 8.64
CA TYR A 62 -2.54 11.56 9.75
C TYR A 62 -1.91 12.91 9.39
N SER A 63 -1.42 13.08 8.17
CA SER A 63 -0.82 14.37 7.75
C SER A 63 -1.86 15.33 7.16
N GLY A 64 -3.02 14.84 6.73
CA GLY A 64 -4.13 15.63 6.19
C GLY A 64 -4.00 16.02 4.73
N GLU A 65 -3.07 15.41 4.00
CA GLU A 65 -2.71 15.84 2.66
C GLU A 65 -3.23 14.85 1.61
N LEU A 66 -3.95 15.35 0.61
CA LEU A 66 -4.45 14.52 -0.49
C LEU A 66 -3.30 14.23 -1.45
N SER A 67 -2.92 12.95 -1.57
CA SER A 67 -1.86 12.48 -2.46
C SER A 67 -2.42 11.45 -3.44
N LEU A 68 -2.39 11.76 -4.73
CA LEU A 68 -2.80 10.87 -5.84
C LEU A 68 -1.62 10.20 -6.55
N GLY A 69 -0.40 10.33 -6.03
CA GLY A 69 0.83 9.78 -6.63
C GLY A 69 1.26 8.40 -6.13
N HIS A 70 0.47 7.72 -5.28
CA HIS A 70 0.91 6.52 -4.57
C HIS A 70 1.27 5.33 -5.48
N ALA A 71 0.55 5.14 -6.59
CA ALA A 71 0.90 4.13 -7.59
C ALA A 71 2.30 4.37 -8.20
N GLY A 72 2.73 5.62 -8.31
CA GLY A 72 4.09 5.97 -8.75
C GLY A 72 5.16 5.45 -7.81
N PHE A 73 5.00 5.62 -6.49
CA PHE A 73 5.95 5.09 -5.50
C PHE A 73 5.97 3.55 -5.48
N MET A 74 4.81 2.92 -5.66
CA MET A 74 4.73 1.48 -5.86
C MET A 74 5.48 1.05 -7.13
N CYS A 75 5.34 1.78 -8.23
CA CYS A 75 6.05 1.53 -9.48
C CYS A 75 7.57 1.58 -9.29
N VAL A 76 8.09 2.63 -8.64
CA VAL A 76 9.53 2.74 -8.32
C VAL A 76 10.03 1.52 -7.54
N GLY A 77 9.32 1.11 -6.48
CA GLY A 77 9.68 -0.07 -5.69
C GLY A 77 9.60 -1.38 -6.49
N ALA A 78 8.56 -1.54 -7.31
CA ALA A 78 8.36 -2.70 -8.16
C ALA A 78 9.49 -2.89 -9.18
N TYR A 79 9.87 -1.83 -9.90
CA TYR A 79 10.90 -1.92 -10.95
C TYR A 79 12.32 -1.99 -10.38
N SER A 80 12.62 -1.25 -9.31
CA SER A 80 13.94 -1.32 -8.66
C SER A 80 14.23 -2.69 -8.06
N SER A 81 13.24 -3.27 -7.37
CA SER A 81 13.36 -4.61 -6.80
C SER A 81 13.38 -5.72 -7.86
N ALA A 82 12.60 -5.57 -8.95
CA ALA A 82 12.65 -6.49 -10.08
C ALA A 82 14.03 -6.49 -10.74
N LEU A 83 14.60 -5.31 -10.99
CA LEU A 83 15.95 -5.17 -11.52
C LEU A 83 16.98 -5.84 -10.61
N PHE A 84 16.93 -5.54 -9.30
CA PHE A 84 17.83 -6.14 -8.32
C PHE A 84 17.74 -7.68 -8.31
N SER A 85 16.52 -8.23 -8.32
CA SER A 85 16.28 -9.67 -8.31
C SER A 85 16.78 -10.39 -9.58
N HIS A 86 16.77 -9.71 -10.72
CA HIS A 86 17.30 -10.24 -11.97
C HIS A 86 18.82 -10.14 -12.07
N VAL A 87 19.45 -9.12 -11.48
CA VAL A 87 20.91 -8.97 -11.42
C VAL A 87 21.52 -9.97 -10.43
N THR A 88 20.85 -10.23 -9.32
CA THR A 88 21.34 -11.13 -8.26
C THR A 88 20.87 -12.58 -8.44
N SER A 89 20.38 -12.94 -9.62
CA SER A 89 19.78 -14.27 -9.88
C SER A 89 20.75 -15.43 -9.67
N ASP A 90 22.04 -15.17 -9.85
CA ASP A 90 23.06 -16.22 -9.93
C ASP A 90 23.92 -16.29 -8.66
N VAL A 91 23.81 -15.29 -7.78
CA VAL A 91 24.70 -15.12 -6.61
C VAL A 91 24.00 -15.41 -5.28
N LEU A 92 22.71 -15.10 -5.16
CA LEU A 92 21.98 -15.16 -3.87
C LEU A 92 20.89 -16.23 -3.87
N PRO A 93 20.67 -16.98 -2.77
CA PRO A 93 19.49 -17.82 -2.63
C PRO A 93 18.19 -17.00 -2.64
N SER A 94 17.06 -17.65 -2.91
CA SER A 94 15.78 -17.00 -3.15
C SER A 94 15.20 -16.28 -1.91
N VAL A 95 15.43 -16.74 -0.67
CA VAL A 95 14.94 -16.03 0.54
C VAL A 95 15.71 -14.74 0.83
N PRO A 96 17.07 -14.75 0.94
CA PRO A 96 17.84 -13.51 1.17
C PRO A 96 17.66 -12.49 0.04
N ARG A 97 17.51 -12.95 -1.20
CA ARG A 97 17.26 -12.08 -2.35
C ARG A 97 15.98 -11.27 -2.20
N LEU A 98 14.90 -11.88 -1.72
CA LEU A 98 13.63 -11.18 -1.50
C LEU A 98 13.75 -10.12 -0.40
N ILE A 99 14.45 -10.42 0.69
CA ILE A 99 14.65 -9.46 1.80
C ILE A 99 15.46 -8.26 1.33
N LEU A 100 16.55 -8.50 0.59
CA LEU A 100 17.33 -7.41 0.00
C LEU A 100 16.53 -6.64 -1.05
N ALA A 101 15.72 -7.31 -1.88
CA ALA A 101 14.85 -6.67 -2.85
C ALA A 101 13.81 -5.77 -2.16
N LEU A 102 13.25 -6.19 -1.01
CA LEU A 102 12.36 -5.38 -0.18
C LEU A 102 13.05 -4.13 0.35
N LEU A 103 14.28 -4.26 0.87
CA LEU A 103 15.07 -3.14 1.38
C LEU A 103 15.46 -2.16 0.27
N VAL A 104 15.91 -2.67 -0.88
CA VAL A 104 16.24 -1.84 -2.05
C VAL A 104 15.01 -1.12 -2.56
N GLY A 105 13.88 -1.82 -2.75
CA GLY A 105 12.64 -1.20 -3.21
C GLY A 105 12.11 -0.13 -2.23
N ALA A 106 12.18 -0.39 -0.92
CA ALA A 106 11.83 0.58 0.11
C ALA A 106 12.75 1.81 0.10
N ALA A 107 14.07 1.59 0.00
CA ALA A 107 15.08 2.65 0.01
C ALA A 107 14.96 3.56 -1.22
N VAL A 108 14.85 2.97 -2.42
CA VAL A 108 14.69 3.74 -3.66
C VAL A 108 13.37 4.53 -3.62
N ALA A 109 12.27 3.91 -3.19
CA ALA A 109 11.00 4.62 -3.05
C ALA A 109 11.07 5.74 -1.99
N ALA A 110 11.81 5.55 -0.89
CA ALA A 110 12.04 6.59 0.11
C ALA A 110 12.84 7.77 -0.47
N VAL A 111 13.89 7.51 -1.26
CA VAL A 111 14.68 8.56 -1.94
C VAL A 111 13.80 9.37 -2.89
N PHE A 112 13.00 8.70 -3.72
CA PHE A 112 12.01 9.39 -4.57
C PHE A 112 10.95 10.13 -3.75
N GLY A 113 10.54 9.57 -2.60
CA GLY A 113 9.65 10.21 -1.64
C GLY A 113 10.21 11.51 -1.08
N VAL A 114 11.49 11.57 -0.73
CA VAL A 114 12.15 12.81 -0.30
C VAL A 114 12.27 13.80 -1.46
N LEU A 115 12.75 13.33 -2.61
CA LEU A 115 12.99 14.16 -3.80
C LEU A 115 11.70 14.85 -4.26
N ILE A 116 10.60 14.11 -4.31
CA ILE A 116 9.28 14.61 -4.72
C ILE A 116 8.61 15.35 -3.56
N GLY A 117 8.77 14.89 -2.32
CA GLY A 117 8.15 15.47 -1.14
C GLY A 117 8.57 16.93 -0.89
N ILE A 118 9.84 17.29 -1.15
CA ILE A 118 10.35 18.65 -0.94
C ILE A 118 9.59 19.70 -1.77
N PRO A 119 9.45 19.59 -3.11
CA PRO A 119 8.69 20.54 -3.91
C PRO A 119 7.18 20.41 -3.69
N VAL A 120 6.67 19.18 -3.55
CA VAL A 120 5.24 18.90 -3.41
C VAL A 120 4.67 19.53 -2.14
N LEU A 121 5.34 19.38 -1.00
CA LEU A 121 4.86 19.91 0.29
C LEU A 121 4.87 21.44 0.41
N ARG A 122 5.35 22.16 -0.62
CA ARG A 122 5.20 23.62 -0.72
C ARG A 122 3.79 24.02 -1.19
N LEU A 123 3.08 23.10 -1.84
CA LEU A 123 1.72 23.29 -2.37
C LEU A 123 0.67 22.88 -1.33
N ARG A 124 -0.60 23.25 -1.57
CA ARG A 124 -1.69 23.05 -0.61
C ARG A 124 -2.95 22.54 -1.28
N GLY A 125 -3.70 21.69 -0.57
CA GLY A 125 -5.02 21.23 -0.97
C GLY A 125 -5.01 20.57 -2.34
N ASP A 126 -5.87 21.03 -3.23
CA ASP A 126 -6.05 20.44 -4.56
C ASP A 126 -4.79 20.53 -5.43
N TYR A 127 -3.98 21.59 -5.27
CA TYR A 127 -2.70 21.70 -5.97
C TYR A 127 -1.74 20.57 -5.60
N LEU A 128 -1.76 20.13 -4.35
CA LEU A 128 -0.95 19.00 -3.90
C LEU A 128 -1.40 17.69 -4.59
N ALA A 129 -2.72 17.48 -4.67
CA ALA A 129 -3.29 16.30 -5.31
C ALA A 129 -2.95 16.26 -6.81
N ILE A 130 -3.08 17.38 -7.52
CA ILE A 130 -2.74 17.49 -8.95
C ILE A 130 -1.25 17.20 -9.19
N VAL A 131 -0.37 17.82 -8.40
CA VAL A 131 1.08 17.66 -8.61
C VAL A 131 1.56 16.26 -8.22
N THR A 132 1.00 15.65 -7.18
CA THR A 132 1.32 14.24 -6.84
C THR A 132 0.87 13.27 -7.93
N LEU A 133 -0.29 13.50 -8.56
CA LEU A 133 -0.73 12.74 -9.72
C LEU A 133 0.26 12.90 -10.89
N ALA A 134 0.65 14.13 -11.20
CA ALA A 134 1.61 14.42 -12.26
C ALA A 134 2.95 13.70 -12.04
N PHE A 135 3.51 13.73 -10.82
CA PHE A 135 4.72 12.99 -10.51
C PHE A 135 4.57 11.47 -10.66
N GLY A 136 3.42 10.91 -10.26
CA GLY A 136 3.12 9.50 -10.49
C GLY A 136 3.16 9.13 -11.97
N GLU A 137 2.55 9.96 -12.81
CA GLU A 137 2.52 9.79 -14.26
C GLU A 137 3.91 10.00 -14.91
N ILE A 138 4.70 10.96 -14.41
CA ILE A 138 6.08 11.18 -14.85
C ILE A 138 6.94 9.96 -14.54
N ILE A 139 6.87 9.42 -13.32
CA ILE A 139 7.59 8.18 -12.94
C ILE A 139 7.21 7.04 -13.89
N LYS A 140 5.90 6.86 -14.12
CA LYS A 140 5.39 5.84 -15.02
C LYS A 140 5.98 5.99 -16.43
N ASN A 141 5.93 7.18 -17.00
CA ASN A 141 6.46 7.42 -18.34
C ASN A 141 7.98 7.28 -18.42
N LEU A 142 8.72 7.68 -17.38
CA LEU A 142 10.16 7.50 -17.31
C LEU A 142 10.55 6.01 -17.31
N ILE A 143 9.83 5.18 -16.55
CA ILE A 143 10.04 3.72 -16.55
C ILE A 143 9.60 3.09 -17.88
N ASN A 144 8.55 3.62 -18.52
CA ASN A 144 8.05 3.14 -19.81
C ASN A 144 9.10 3.29 -20.93
N ILE A 145 9.89 4.36 -20.91
CA ILE A 145 10.99 4.56 -21.87
C ILE A 145 12.30 3.91 -21.43
N LEU A 146 12.36 3.31 -20.23
CA LEU A 146 13.58 2.77 -19.67
C LEU A 146 13.84 1.35 -20.19
N TYR A 147 15.00 1.16 -20.82
CA TYR A 147 15.52 -0.14 -21.20
C TYR A 147 16.76 -0.43 -20.36
N VAL A 148 16.76 -1.59 -19.70
CA VAL A 148 17.90 -2.03 -18.89
C VAL A 148 18.26 -3.46 -19.25
N GLY A 149 19.53 -3.68 -19.55
CA GLY A 149 20.10 -5.01 -19.78
C GLY A 149 21.39 -5.20 -18.99
N VAL A 150 21.75 -6.46 -18.77
CA VAL A 150 22.98 -6.87 -18.11
C VAL A 150 23.78 -7.74 -19.07
N ASP A 151 25.06 -7.46 -19.20
CA ASP A 151 26.04 -8.29 -19.89
C ASP A 151 27.29 -8.50 -19.01
N ASP A 152 28.31 -9.16 -19.57
CA ASP A 152 29.58 -9.44 -18.88
C ASP A 152 30.39 -8.18 -18.54
N LYS A 153 30.07 -7.03 -19.17
CA LYS A 153 30.71 -5.72 -18.93
C LYS A 153 29.92 -4.84 -17.95
N GLY A 154 28.69 -5.22 -17.62
CA GLY A 154 27.94 -4.65 -16.51
C GLY A 154 26.49 -4.28 -16.85
N LEU A 155 26.00 -3.20 -16.23
CA LEU A 155 24.62 -2.74 -16.36
C LEU A 155 24.52 -1.68 -17.47
N HIS A 156 23.78 -1.99 -18.53
CA HIS A 156 23.52 -1.08 -19.65
C HIS A 156 22.13 -0.48 -19.52
N VAL A 157 22.06 0.86 -19.52
CA VAL A 157 20.81 1.62 -19.43
C VAL A 157 20.64 2.45 -20.70
N ALA A 158 19.49 2.34 -21.36
CA ALA A 158 19.14 3.09 -22.55
C ALA A 158 17.70 3.59 -22.48
N THR A 159 17.39 4.68 -23.19
CA THR A 159 16.03 5.23 -23.33
C THR A 159 15.32 4.75 -24.59
N SER A 160 15.99 3.93 -25.40
CA SER A 160 15.44 3.32 -26.61
C SER A 160 16.06 1.94 -26.81
N ALA A 161 15.25 1.00 -27.30
CA ALA A 161 15.69 -0.37 -27.59
C ALA A 161 16.90 -0.40 -28.54
N ALA A 162 16.95 0.52 -29.51
CA ALA A 162 18.04 0.59 -30.49
C ALA A 162 19.38 1.05 -29.89
N ASN A 163 19.36 1.76 -28.75
CA ASN A 163 20.56 2.26 -28.07
C ASN A 163 21.07 1.32 -26.98
N LEU A 164 20.39 0.21 -26.73
CA LEU A 164 20.80 -0.79 -25.76
C LEU A 164 21.88 -1.68 -26.39
N LYS A 165 23.14 -1.25 -26.29
CA LYS A 165 24.31 -2.01 -26.72
C LYS A 165 24.58 -3.13 -25.72
N LEU A 166 24.13 -4.34 -26.04
CA LEU A 166 24.43 -5.57 -25.28
C LEU A 166 25.35 -6.44 -26.12
N ASP A 167 26.37 -7.02 -25.49
CA ASP A 167 27.17 -8.07 -26.11
C ASP A 167 26.34 -9.34 -26.39
N PRO A 168 26.79 -10.24 -27.30
CA PRO A 168 26.06 -11.47 -27.63
C PRO A 168 25.91 -12.38 -26.40
N GLY A 169 24.72 -12.36 -25.79
CA GLY A 169 24.43 -13.06 -24.52
C GLY A 169 23.82 -12.17 -23.44
N GLY A 170 23.84 -10.85 -23.63
CA GLY A 170 23.27 -9.90 -22.69
C GLY A 170 21.77 -10.08 -22.46
N LYS A 171 21.35 -10.11 -21.19
CA LYS A 171 19.96 -10.33 -20.79
C LYS A 171 19.25 -9.00 -20.60
N GLN A 172 18.24 -8.73 -21.42
CA GLN A 172 17.39 -7.56 -21.25
C GLN A 172 16.37 -7.79 -20.13
N ILE A 173 16.45 -6.99 -19.07
CA ILE A 173 15.62 -7.10 -17.86
C ILE A 173 14.39 -6.20 -17.99
N ILE A 174 14.60 -4.90 -18.19
CA ILE A 174 13.52 -3.93 -18.39
C ILE A 174 13.41 -3.66 -19.89
N LYS A 175 12.23 -3.95 -20.45
CA LYS A 175 11.95 -3.89 -21.89
C LYS A 175 11.04 -2.70 -22.24
N GLY A 176 11.25 -1.55 -21.60
CA GLY A 176 10.40 -0.36 -21.76
C GLY A 176 8.92 -0.67 -21.50
N ALA A 177 8.06 -0.37 -22.47
CA ALA A 177 6.61 -0.59 -22.41
C ALA A 177 6.18 -2.04 -22.13
N LEU A 178 7.00 -3.01 -22.56
CA LEU A 178 6.74 -4.44 -22.31
C LEU A 178 6.95 -4.81 -20.84
N GLY A 179 7.67 -3.96 -20.09
CA GLY A 179 7.92 -4.11 -18.67
C GLY A 179 8.99 -5.15 -18.35
N VAL A 180 8.84 -5.83 -17.21
CA VAL A 180 9.76 -6.89 -16.74
C VAL A 180 9.06 -8.23 -16.78
N SER A 181 9.73 -9.26 -17.30
CA SER A 181 9.22 -10.62 -17.37
C SER A 181 10.09 -11.60 -16.60
N GLY A 182 9.47 -12.57 -15.92
CA GLY A 182 10.18 -13.66 -15.25
C GLY A 182 10.63 -13.35 -13.82
N THR A 183 10.14 -12.26 -13.22
CA THR A 183 10.34 -11.97 -11.78
C THR A 183 9.76 -13.08 -10.93
N ALA A 184 8.50 -13.47 -11.12
CA ALA A 184 7.88 -14.54 -10.34
C ALA A 184 8.53 -15.92 -10.54
N THR A 185 9.14 -16.19 -11.70
CA THR A 185 9.81 -17.47 -11.96
C THR A 185 11.11 -17.62 -11.17
N LEU A 186 11.75 -16.51 -10.78
CA LEU A 186 12.95 -16.53 -9.91
C LEU A 186 12.65 -16.99 -8.47
N TYR A 187 11.37 -17.02 -8.09
CA TYR A 187 10.93 -17.32 -6.72
C TYR A 187 9.96 -18.51 -6.68
N LYS A 188 10.01 -19.39 -7.69
CA LYS A 188 9.11 -20.55 -7.79
C LYS A 188 9.09 -21.40 -6.51
N ASP A 189 10.25 -21.58 -5.88
CA ASP A 189 10.42 -22.41 -4.67
C ASP A 189 9.77 -21.80 -3.42
N ILE A 190 9.56 -20.48 -3.41
CA ILE A 190 8.99 -19.75 -2.28
C ILE A 190 7.55 -19.33 -2.56
N LYS A 191 7.02 -19.59 -3.76
CA LYS A 191 5.72 -19.07 -4.23
C LYS A 191 4.57 -19.36 -3.26
N ASP A 192 4.56 -20.54 -2.65
CA ASP A 192 3.51 -20.94 -1.70
C ASP A 192 3.57 -20.14 -0.39
N TYR A 193 4.73 -19.58 -0.04
CA TYR A 193 4.93 -18.74 1.14
C TYR A 193 4.67 -17.26 0.88
N PHE A 194 4.41 -16.80 -0.35
CA PHE A 194 4.21 -15.38 -0.66
C PHE A 194 3.04 -14.77 0.10
N PHE A 195 1.98 -15.53 0.32
CA PHE A 195 0.85 -15.06 1.12
C PHE A 195 1.25 -14.82 2.59
N LEU A 196 1.97 -15.77 3.18
CA LEU A 196 2.50 -15.65 4.55
C LEU A 196 3.46 -14.45 4.65
N ILE A 197 4.36 -14.29 3.69
CA ILE A 197 5.28 -13.14 3.62
C ILE A 197 4.48 -11.83 3.53
N GLY A 198 3.45 -11.78 2.69
CA GLY A 198 2.56 -10.62 2.58
C GLY A 198 1.90 -10.26 3.91
N VAL A 199 1.42 -11.24 4.67
CA VAL A 199 0.81 -11.02 5.98
C VAL A 199 1.84 -10.53 7.01
N ILE A 200 3.03 -11.12 7.04
CA ILE A 200 4.13 -10.64 7.89
C ILE A 200 4.46 -9.18 7.56
N LEU A 201 4.54 -8.83 6.27
CA LEU A 201 4.77 -7.45 5.84
C LEU A 201 3.64 -6.51 6.28
N VAL A 202 2.37 -6.92 6.20
CA VAL A 202 1.24 -6.14 6.75
C VAL A 202 1.43 -5.88 8.25
N LEU A 203 1.82 -6.90 9.03
CA LEU A 203 2.06 -6.77 10.47
C LEU A 203 3.24 -5.83 10.77
N VAL A 204 4.34 -5.95 10.02
CA VAL A 204 5.51 -5.07 10.14
C VAL A 204 5.14 -3.63 9.80
N VAL A 205 4.39 -3.41 8.73
CA VAL A 205 3.93 -2.08 8.31
C VAL A 205 2.99 -1.48 9.35
N LEU A 206 2.08 -2.26 9.91
CA LEU A 206 1.23 -1.83 11.02
C LEU A 206 2.05 -1.43 12.25
N PHE A 207 3.09 -2.20 12.57
CA PHE A 207 4.01 -1.88 13.65
C PHE A 207 4.73 -0.56 13.42
N ILE A 208 5.28 -0.34 12.22
CA ILE A 208 5.96 0.91 11.86
C ILE A 208 5.00 2.09 11.97
N ILE A 209 3.81 2.00 11.37
CA ILE A 209 2.84 3.10 11.34
C ILE A 209 2.31 3.40 12.74
N GLN A 210 1.91 2.38 13.51
CA GLN A 210 1.39 2.58 14.86
C GLN A 210 2.47 3.14 15.80
N ASN A 211 3.72 2.69 15.68
CA ASN A 211 4.80 3.23 16.48
C ASN A 211 5.06 4.70 16.11
N LEU A 212 5.08 5.03 14.82
CA LEU A 212 5.25 6.41 14.34
C LEU A 212 4.13 7.32 14.81
N VAL A 213 2.87 6.93 14.62
CA VAL A 213 1.68 7.73 15.00
C VAL A 213 1.65 7.99 16.51
N ASN A 214 2.05 7.00 17.33
CA ASN A 214 2.06 7.13 18.79
C ASN A 214 3.32 7.84 19.32
N SER A 215 4.35 8.02 18.50
CA SER A 215 5.57 8.75 18.85
C SER A 215 5.37 10.26 18.94
N GLY A 216 6.38 10.99 19.45
CA GLY A 216 6.39 12.45 19.47
C GLY A 216 6.27 13.07 18.07
N SER A 217 6.96 12.49 17.08
CA SER A 217 6.88 12.92 15.68
C SER A 217 5.48 12.72 15.10
N GLY A 218 4.80 11.61 15.44
CA GLY A 218 3.42 11.36 15.01
C GLY A 218 2.42 12.37 15.57
N ARG A 219 2.57 12.75 16.85
CA ARG A 219 1.78 13.82 17.45
C ARG A 219 2.04 15.17 16.78
N ALA A 220 3.29 15.48 16.46
CA ALA A 220 3.63 16.67 15.70
C ALA A 220 2.95 16.65 14.32
N ILE A 221 3.06 15.56 13.55
CA ILE A 221 2.38 15.38 12.26
C ILE A 221 0.87 15.63 12.39
N THR A 222 0.22 15.00 13.36
CA THR A 222 -1.22 15.13 13.58
C THR A 222 -1.62 16.56 13.95
N SER A 223 -0.83 17.25 14.79
CA SER A 223 -1.08 18.65 15.11
C SER A 223 -1.02 19.57 13.89
N THR A 224 -0.13 19.30 12.93
CA THR A 224 -0.05 20.07 11.68
C THR A 224 -1.25 19.86 10.76
N ARG A 225 -1.93 18.71 10.88
CA ARG A 225 -3.21 18.45 10.20
C ARG A 225 -4.34 19.24 10.83
N ASP A 226 -4.41 19.26 12.17
CA ASP A 226 -5.54 19.84 12.89
C ASP A 226 -5.50 21.38 12.83
N ASN A 227 -4.34 22.01 13.11
CA ASN A 227 -4.14 23.44 12.88
C ASN A 227 -2.67 23.77 12.63
N ARG A 228 -2.35 24.01 11.36
CA ARG A 228 -0.99 24.34 10.92
C ARG A 228 -0.44 25.61 11.56
N ILE A 229 -1.23 26.68 11.62
CA ILE A 229 -0.78 27.98 12.13
C ILE A 229 -0.45 27.85 13.62
N ALA A 230 -1.32 27.17 14.38
CA ALA A 230 -1.07 26.92 15.80
C ALA A 230 0.17 26.05 16.04
N ALA A 231 0.39 25.02 15.21
CA ALA A 231 1.58 24.17 15.30
C ALA A 231 2.88 24.96 15.00
N GLU A 232 2.86 25.84 13.99
CA GLU A 232 4.00 26.71 13.66
C GLU A 232 4.30 27.69 14.80
N SER A 233 3.27 28.25 15.46
CA SER A 233 3.44 29.20 16.58
C SER A 233 4.11 28.60 17.83
N ILE A 234 4.02 27.29 18.03
CA ILE A 234 4.71 26.58 19.14
C ILE A 234 6.05 25.95 18.71
N GLY A 235 6.57 26.32 17.53
CA GLY A 235 7.88 25.91 17.05
C GLY A 235 7.95 24.56 16.33
N ILE A 236 6.80 23.97 15.95
CA ILE A 236 6.79 22.71 15.19
C ILE A 236 7.13 23.00 13.73
N ASN A 237 8.23 22.41 13.25
CA ASN A 237 8.58 22.49 11.83
C ASN A 237 7.62 21.61 10.99
N VAL A 238 6.66 22.24 10.31
CA VAL A 238 5.63 21.56 9.52
C VAL A 238 6.25 20.78 8.36
N THR A 239 7.17 21.41 7.62
CA THR A 239 7.78 20.80 6.43
C THR A 239 8.54 19.53 6.78
N LYS A 240 9.34 19.54 7.86
CA LYS A 240 10.11 18.36 8.31
C LYS A 240 9.18 17.21 8.70
N ASN A 241 8.12 17.48 9.46
CA ASN A 241 7.20 16.44 9.92
C ASN A 241 6.37 15.85 8.78
N LYS A 242 5.87 16.69 7.86
CA LYS A 242 5.15 16.22 6.68
C LYS A 242 6.05 15.46 5.72
N LEU A 243 7.30 15.90 5.53
CA LEU A 243 8.28 15.19 4.70
C LEU A 243 8.62 13.82 5.29
N LEU A 244 8.75 13.71 6.61
CA LEU A 244 8.94 12.43 7.28
C LEU A 244 7.76 11.47 7.02
N ALA A 245 6.53 11.93 7.20
CA ALA A 245 5.33 11.13 6.96
C ALA A 245 5.25 10.67 5.50
N PHE A 246 5.49 11.59 4.55
CA PHE A 246 5.46 11.31 3.12
C PHE A 246 6.57 10.33 2.70
N THR A 247 7.78 10.48 3.23
CA THR A 247 8.92 9.59 2.93
C THR A 247 8.67 8.17 3.43
N ILE A 248 8.20 8.03 4.68
CA ILE A 248 7.86 6.71 5.24
C ILE A 248 6.72 6.07 4.46
N SER A 249 5.72 6.86 4.07
CA SER A 249 4.63 6.39 3.22
C SER A 249 5.13 5.90 1.86
N ALA A 250 6.00 6.67 1.19
CA ALA A 250 6.59 6.29 -0.09
C ALA A 250 7.42 4.99 0.03
N ALA A 251 8.19 4.84 1.12
CA ALA A 251 8.94 3.61 1.39
C ALA A 251 8.03 2.38 1.54
N ILE A 252 6.93 2.51 2.30
CA ILE A 252 5.95 1.43 2.50
C ILE A 252 5.19 1.13 1.19
N ALA A 253 4.85 2.15 0.40
CA ALA A 253 4.29 1.96 -0.93
C ALA A 253 5.29 1.22 -1.85
N GLY A 254 6.58 1.54 -1.76
CA GLY A 254 7.64 0.79 -2.44
C GLY A 254 7.65 -0.69 -2.08
N VAL A 255 7.54 -1.02 -0.78
CA VAL A 255 7.42 -2.41 -0.28
C VAL A 255 6.20 -3.12 -0.88
N ALA A 256 5.05 -2.45 -0.98
CA ALA A 256 3.88 -3.01 -1.66
C ALA A 256 4.18 -3.30 -3.14
N GLY A 257 4.89 -2.40 -3.81
CA GLY A 257 5.39 -2.58 -5.18
C GLY A 257 6.32 -3.79 -5.35
N VAL A 258 7.24 -4.02 -4.41
CA VAL A 258 8.13 -5.19 -4.42
C VAL A 258 7.31 -6.47 -4.39
N LEU A 259 6.39 -6.59 -3.42
CA LEU A 259 5.55 -7.78 -3.29
C LEU A 259 4.67 -7.99 -4.54
N TYR A 260 4.20 -6.90 -5.16
CA TYR A 260 3.45 -6.94 -6.40
C TYR A 260 4.27 -7.49 -7.59
N ALA A 261 5.49 -6.98 -7.78
CA ALA A 261 6.38 -7.38 -8.87
C ALA A 261 6.82 -8.84 -8.80
N HIS A 262 6.98 -9.37 -7.59
CA HIS A 262 7.45 -10.72 -7.36
C HIS A 262 6.31 -11.76 -7.42
N ASN A 263 5.05 -11.31 -7.30
CA ASN A 263 3.87 -12.17 -7.43
C ASN A 263 3.44 -12.38 -8.89
N LEU A 264 3.68 -11.40 -9.78
CA LEU A 264 3.27 -11.45 -11.18
C LEU A 264 4.37 -12.00 -12.10
N SER A 265 3.99 -12.83 -13.08
CA SER A 265 4.91 -13.34 -14.11
C SER A 265 5.42 -12.25 -15.06
N MET A 266 4.62 -11.21 -15.27
CA MET A 266 4.95 -10.06 -16.09
C MET A 266 4.48 -8.79 -15.37
N LEU A 267 5.42 -7.89 -15.12
CA LEU A 267 5.16 -6.58 -14.55
C LEU A 267 5.11 -5.57 -15.69
N LYS A 268 3.93 -5.00 -15.98
CA LYS A 268 3.76 -3.93 -16.97
C LYS A 268 3.65 -2.57 -16.30
N VAL A 269 4.18 -1.54 -16.96
CA VAL A 269 4.19 -0.16 -16.43
C VAL A 269 2.78 0.42 -16.40
N SER A 270 1.94 0.04 -17.36
CA SER A 270 0.56 0.53 -17.52
C SER A 270 -0.38 0.19 -16.35
N ILE A 271 0.00 -0.76 -15.49
CA ILE A 271 -0.79 -1.15 -14.32
C ILE A 271 -0.73 -0.08 -13.23
N PHE A 272 0.39 0.64 -13.14
CA PHE A 272 0.59 1.72 -12.16
C PHE A 272 0.09 3.05 -12.70
N ASP A 273 -1.19 3.10 -13.05
CA ASP A 273 -1.83 4.31 -13.55
C ASP A 273 -2.48 5.15 -12.44
N TYR A 274 -3.04 6.29 -12.82
CA TYR A 274 -3.74 7.15 -11.89
C TYR A 274 -5.01 6.47 -11.32
N ASN A 275 -5.65 5.54 -12.05
CA ASN A 275 -6.81 4.80 -11.55
C ASN A 275 -6.44 3.91 -10.37
N MET A 276 -5.27 3.27 -10.41
CA MET A 276 -4.72 2.51 -9.28
C MET A 276 -4.56 3.42 -8.05
N SER A 277 -3.98 4.62 -8.20
CA SER A 277 -3.87 5.59 -7.10
C SER A 277 -5.24 5.99 -6.53
N ILE A 278 -6.21 6.28 -7.40
CA ILE A 278 -7.58 6.64 -6.98
C ILE A 278 -8.23 5.46 -6.23
N THR A 279 -8.02 4.24 -6.70
CA THR A 279 -8.57 3.02 -6.08
C THR A 279 -8.00 2.83 -4.67
N ILE A 280 -6.69 3.03 -4.49
CA ILE A 280 -6.06 2.98 -3.16
C ILE A 280 -6.62 4.10 -2.25
N LEU A 281 -6.80 5.31 -2.79
CA LEU A 281 -7.40 6.43 -2.06
C LEU A 281 -8.83 6.12 -1.62
N VAL A 282 -9.64 5.54 -2.50
CA VAL A 282 -10.99 5.08 -2.21
C VAL A 282 -11.01 4.11 -1.03
N TYR A 283 -10.10 3.14 -0.99
CA TYR A 283 -10.01 2.19 0.13
C TYR A 283 -9.72 2.90 1.47
N VAL A 284 -8.87 3.93 1.44
CA VAL A 284 -8.55 4.74 2.63
C VAL A 284 -9.74 5.60 3.07
N ILE A 285 -10.35 6.33 2.14
CA ILE A 285 -11.49 7.22 2.41
C ILE A 285 -12.68 6.43 2.96
N LEU A 286 -13.01 5.30 2.34
CA LEU A 286 -14.12 4.45 2.76
C LEU A 286 -13.82 3.73 4.08
N GLY A 287 -12.56 3.34 4.30
CA GLY A 287 -12.10 2.85 5.60
C GLY A 287 -12.12 3.92 6.71
N GLY A 288 -12.12 5.19 6.35
CA GLY A 288 -12.05 6.33 7.26
C GLY A 288 -10.62 6.85 7.42
N MET A 289 -10.46 8.16 7.18
CA MET A 289 -9.17 8.85 7.29
C MET A 289 -8.62 8.76 8.73
N GLY A 290 -7.40 8.22 8.88
CA GLY A 290 -6.76 8.02 10.17
C GLY A 290 -7.21 6.74 10.91
N ASN A 291 -8.05 5.90 10.30
CA ASN A 291 -8.47 4.61 10.87
C ASN A 291 -7.82 3.43 10.13
N LEU A 292 -6.69 2.94 10.66
CA LEU A 292 -5.93 1.84 10.04
C LEU A 292 -6.77 0.56 9.85
N ARG A 293 -7.63 0.21 10.81
CA ARG A 293 -8.48 -1.00 10.71
C ARG A 293 -9.51 -0.89 9.61
N GLY A 294 -10.13 0.28 9.52
CA GLY A 294 -11.14 0.55 8.51
C GLY A 294 -10.54 0.47 7.12
N SER A 295 -9.33 1.01 6.90
CA SER A 295 -8.64 0.89 5.61
C SER A 295 -8.33 -0.57 5.24
N ILE A 296 -7.91 -1.41 6.20
CA ILE A 296 -7.69 -2.85 5.94
C ILE A 296 -8.99 -3.52 5.52
N LEU A 297 -10.06 -3.36 6.30
CA LEU A 297 -11.36 -3.99 6.01
C LEU A 297 -11.95 -3.49 4.69
N ALA A 298 -11.91 -2.19 4.43
CA ALA A 298 -12.38 -1.61 3.19
C ALA A 298 -11.58 -2.14 1.99
N THR A 299 -10.26 -2.28 2.12
CA THR A 299 -9.42 -2.87 1.06
C THR A 299 -9.81 -4.31 0.78
N ILE A 300 -9.95 -5.16 1.81
CA ILE A 300 -10.33 -6.56 1.65
C ILE A 300 -11.69 -6.68 0.95
N VAL A 301 -12.69 -5.94 1.45
CA VAL A 301 -14.05 -5.99 0.90
C VAL A 301 -14.08 -5.46 -0.52
N LEU A 302 -13.56 -4.27 -0.77
CA LEU A 302 -13.70 -3.62 -2.09
C LEU A 302 -12.79 -4.20 -3.15
N TYR A 303 -11.66 -4.81 -2.78
CA TYR A 303 -10.83 -5.53 -3.74
C TYR A 303 -11.43 -6.90 -4.10
N ALA A 304 -11.98 -7.63 -3.11
CA ALA A 304 -12.58 -8.94 -3.35
C ALA A 304 -13.95 -8.85 -4.04
N LEU A 305 -14.72 -7.79 -3.79
CA LEU A 305 -16.10 -7.65 -4.25
C LEU A 305 -16.26 -7.77 -5.78
N PRO A 306 -15.46 -7.10 -6.63
CA PRO A 306 -15.54 -7.29 -8.08
C PRO A 306 -15.28 -8.73 -8.54
N GLU A 307 -14.45 -9.50 -7.83
CA GLU A 307 -14.21 -10.91 -8.18
C GLU A 307 -15.38 -11.80 -7.74
N LEU A 308 -15.94 -11.56 -6.56
CA LEU A 308 -17.13 -12.29 -6.09
C LEU A 308 -18.35 -12.06 -6.99
N LEU A 309 -18.46 -10.86 -7.57
CA LEU A 309 -19.53 -10.48 -8.51
C LEU A 309 -19.26 -10.90 -9.96
N ARG A 310 -18.20 -11.65 -10.23
CA ARG A 310 -17.81 -12.02 -11.59
C ARG A 310 -18.89 -12.84 -12.33
N GLY A 311 -19.72 -13.60 -11.62
CA GLY A 311 -20.88 -14.29 -12.19
C GLY A 311 -21.95 -13.35 -12.80
N PHE A 312 -21.97 -12.08 -12.37
CA PHE A 312 -22.88 -11.03 -12.86
C PHE A 312 -22.13 -10.03 -13.76
N SER A 313 -21.35 -10.53 -14.73
CA SER A 313 -20.38 -9.76 -15.54
C SER A 313 -20.90 -8.40 -16.04
N THR A 314 -22.15 -8.33 -16.50
CA THR A 314 -22.78 -7.10 -17.03
C THR A 314 -23.08 -6.06 -15.95
N TYR A 315 -23.52 -6.48 -14.76
CA TYR A 315 -23.92 -5.58 -13.68
C TYR A 315 -22.83 -5.32 -12.65
N ARG A 316 -21.66 -5.99 -12.76
CA ARG A 316 -20.55 -5.90 -11.80
C ARG A 316 -20.15 -4.46 -11.49
N MET A 317 -19.96 -3.63 -12.52
CA MET A 317 -19.48 -2.25 -12.34
C MET A 317 -20.57 -1.35 -11.73
N LEU A 318 -21.84 -1.62 -12.05
CA LEU A 318 -22.99 -0.95 -11.44
C LEU A 318 -23.09 -1.29 -9.95
N ILE A 319 -23.04 -2.58 -9.60
CA ILE A 319 -23.09 -3.03 -8.20
C ILE A 319 -21.90 -2.48 -7.42
N TYR A 320 -20.70 -2.50 -8.01
CA TYR A 320 -19.50 -1.90 -7.39
C TYR A 320 -19.70 -0.41 -7.10
N ALA A 321 -20.23 0.36 -8.06
CA ALA A 321 -20.53 1.78 -7.87
C ALA A 321 -21.58 2.01 -6.77
N ILE A 322 -22.66 1.21 -6.75
CA ILE A 322 -23.71 1.30 -5.72
C ILE A 322 -23.13 1.00 -4.33
N VAL A 323 -22.33 -0.06 -4.19
CA VAL A 323 -21.70 -0.42 -2.90
C VAL A 323 -20.74 0.67 -2.45
N MET A 324 -19.94 1.22 -3.36
CA MET A 324 -19.08 2.38 -3.08
C MET A 324 -19.89 3.58 -2.57
N ILE A 325 -20.93 4.00 -3.29
CA ILE A 325 -21.78 5.14 -2.91
C ILE A 325 -22.44 4.86 -1.55
N THR A 326 -22.94 3.64 -1.35
CA THR A 326 -23.56 3.24 -0.08
C THR A 326 -22.57 3.31 1.07
N MET A 327 -21.35 2.81 0.89
CA MET A 327 -20.28 2.93 1.90
C MET A 327 -19.90 4.39 2.16
N MET A 328 -19.84 5.24 1.13
CA MET A 328 -19.55 6.67 1.29
C MET A 328 -20.65 7.34 2.12
N LEU A 329 -21.91 7.13 1.77
CA LEU A 329 -23.06 7.67 2.51
C LEU A 329 -23.09 7.16 3.95
N PHE A 330 -22.90 5.87 4.17
CA PHE A 330 -22.98 5.29 5.51
C PHE A 330 -21.85 5.76 6.45
N ASN A 331 -20.67 6.05 5.90
CA ASN A 331 -19.53 6.48 6.70
C ASN A 331 -19.48 8.02 6.89
N TRP A 332 -20.02 8.81 5.97
CA TRP A 332 -19.84 10.28 5.95
C TRP A 332 -21.15 11.08 6.06
N ALA A 333 -22.33 10.51 5.78
CA ALA A 333 -23.58 11.25 5.91
C ALA A 333 -23.91 11.54 7.39
N PRO A 334 -24.27 12.80 7.76
CA PRO A 334 -24.58 13.18 9.14
C PRO A 334 -25.66 12.28 9.76
N ALA A 335 -26.74 12.01 9.02
CA ALA A 335 -27.83 11.14 9.46
C ALA A 335 -27.39 9.69 9.72
N ALA A 336 -26.45 9.15 8.94
CA ALA A 336 -25.93 7.80 9.14
C ALA A 336 -24.99 7.72 10.36
N ARG A 337 -24.23 8.79 10.64
CA ARG A 337 -23.39 8.89 11.84
C ARG A 337 -24.24 8.96 13.10
N ASP A 338 -25.34 9.72 13.07
CA ASP A 338 -26.31 9.82 14.16
C ASP A 338 -27.10 8.52 14.36
N PHE A 339 -27.44 7.82 13.28
CA PHE A 339 -28.05 6.50 13.37
C PHE A 339 -27.09 5.47 14.02
N ARG A 340 -25.80 5.52 13.65
CA ARG A 340 -24.78 4.62 14.20
C ARG A 340 -24.49 4.91 15.68
N SER A 341 -24.46 6.17 16.08
CA SER A 341 -24.30 6.55 17.50
C SER A 341 -25.48 6.02 18.33
N ARG A 342 -26.72 6.17 17.85
CA ARG A 342 -27.92 5.62 18.50
C ARG A 342 -27.91 4.09 18.63
N ILE A 343 -27.47 3.36 17.60
CA ILE A 343 -27.33 1.90 17.67
C ILE A 343 -26.25 1.48 18.68
N ILE A 344 -25.10 2.16 18.68
CA ILE A 344 -24.00 1.86 19.60
C ILE A 344 -24.41 2.17 21.04
N GLU A 345 -25.15 3.26 21.28
CA GLU A 345 -25.73 3.56 22.59
C GLU A 345 -26.73 2.50 23.04
N LYS A 346 -27.59 2.02 22.13
CA LYS A 346 -28.54 0.93 22.43
C LYS A 346 -27.82 -0.39 22.77
N ILE A 347 -26.75 -0.73 22.05
CA ILE A 347 -25.92 -1.90 22.36
C ILE A 347 -25.18 -1.75 23.70
N LYS A 348 -24.62 -0.57 24.00
CA LYS A 348 -23.91 -0.32 25.26
C LYS A 348 -24.88 -0.25 26.45
N GLY A 349 -26.10 0.23 26.25
CA GLY A 349 -27.18 0.20 27.24
C GLY A 349 -27.53 -1.23 27.64
N HIS A 350 -27.73 -2.12 26.66
CA HIS A 350 -28.02 -3.53 26.92
C HIS A 350 -26.86 -4.31 27.58
N VAL A 351 -25.60 -3.92 27.34
CA VAL A 351 -24.45 -4.56 28.00
C VAL A 351 -24.37 -4.16 29.48
N LYS A 352 -24.67 -2.88 29.82
CA LYS A 352 -24.71 -2.44 31.21
C LYS A 352 -25.86 -3.04 32.02
N GLU A 353 -27.03 -3.25 31.39
CA GLU A 353 -28.16 -3.96 32.01
C GLU A 353 -27.82 -5.43 32.32
N LYS A 354 -27.05 -6.10 31.46
CA LYS A 354 -26.59 -7.49 31.69
C LYS A 354 -25.46 -7.63 32.69
N GLU A 355 -24.69 -6.58 32.97
CA GLU A 355 -23.66 -6.58 34.02
C GLU A 355 -24.22 -6.21 35.41
N ALA A 356 -25.46 -5.70 35.47
CA ALA A 356 -26.14 -5.28 36.70
C ALA A 356 -27.24 -6.25 37.19
N ALA A 357 -27.51 -7.32 36.44
CA ALA A 357 -28.45 -8.40 36.77
C ALA A 357 -27.71 -9.68 37.13
#